data_AF-A0AAU7LZR7-F1
#
_entry.id   AF-A0AAU7LZR7-F1
#
_cell.length_a   1.000
_cell.length_b   1.000
_cell.length_c   1.000
_cell.angle_alpha   90.00
_cell.angle_beta   90.00
_cell.angle_gamma   90.00
#
_symmetry.space_group_name_H-M   'P 1'
#
loop_
_entity.id
_entity.type
_entity.pdbx_description
1 polymer ?
#
loop_
_entity_poly.entity_id
_entity_poly.type
_entity_poly.pdbx_seq_one_letter_code
_entity_poly.pdbx_strand_id
1 'polypeptide(L)'
;MMHPSGTPRSQDAAFEQLWRQVCASRGTPAPDPVRLAGFTEGLGPLERERLESVLSLAARGREQPGELSVLSWAAACTRPALLDRLAAHSLAFTSAGLFACGLALRQEGWDMQQRLAQLQSNPGDVDTLRAWLTATLPLGAGQSQADRPKEAGPDIPEDTAVDTPLFPWPDDADDHGLPGGQAPGWEDEPKDEMPDAAASNLSAALPALPTRFARQRPEAFPNASGSASAGHSPDESRLRLRLFGKAAAHTLEVTPHRRGGDYLGVHVVSIDSAHALGSGGGYAWERKLVIQLTPEEMPAAIAVLMNLSPSARFGQHGVERDKFVELRRQADGLVVVTGQGSSVYAVPVRPAAVYYLLGLFARAMARGMPGAGLAEVLALVKASQ
;
A
#
# COMPACT_ATOMS: atom_id res chain seq x y z
N MET A 1 -30.40 15.42 29.16
CA MET A 1 -30.38 13.95 29.10
C MET A 1 -28.93 13.51 29.19
N MET A 2 -28.52 12.85 30.28
CA MET A 2 -27.17 12.31 30.42
C MET A 2 -27.08 11.01 29.61
N HIS A 3 -26.17 10.94 28.64
CA HIS A 3 -25.87 9.66 27.98
C HIS A 3 -25.21 8.73 28.99
N PRO A 4 -25.68 7.48 29.14
CA PRO A 4 -25.02 6.51 30.00
C PRO A 4 -23.60 6.26 29.48
N SER A 5 -22.59 6.53 30.31
CA SER A 5 -21.20 6.27 29.99
C SER A 5 -21.00 4.76 29.88
N GLY A 6 -20.74 4.26 28.66
CA GLY A 6 -20.44 2.85 28.44
C GLY A 6 -19.18 2.42 29.21
N THR A 7 -19.09 1.15 29.59
CA THR A 7 -17.92 0.62 30.30
C THR A 7 -16.65 0.74 29.44
N PRO A 8 -15.46 1.00 30.02
CA PRO A 8 -14.22 1.23 29.27
C PRO A 8 -13.92 0.14 28.22
N ARG A 9 -14.08 -1.13 28.60
CA ARG A 9 -13.89 -2.28 27.70
C ARG A 9 -14.81 -2.25 26.47
N SER A 10 -16.03 -1.74 26.61
CA SER A 10 -16.95 -1.60 25.48
C SER A 10 -16.52 -0.50 24.51
N GLN A 11 -15.85 0.55 25.01
CA GLN A 11 -15.34 1.64 24.18
C GLN A 11 -14.11 1.19 23.40
N ASP A 12 -13.20 0.44 24.03
CA ASP A 12 -12.03 -0.14 23.39
C ASP A 12 -12.41 -1.08 22.24
N ALA A 13 -13.35 -2.00 22.47
CA ALA A 13 -13.82 -2.91 21.42
C ALA A 13 -14.44 -2.18 20.21
N ALA A 14 -15.23 -1.12 20.46
CA ALA A 14 -15.81 -0.31 19.40
C ALA A 14 -14.74 0.46 18.61
N PHE A 15 -13.73 0.98 19.30
CA PHE A 15 -12.57 1.65 18.69
C PHE A 15 -11.77 0.69 17.79
N GLU A 16 -11.46 -0.51 18.28
CA GLU A 16 -10.75 -1.53 17.51
C GLU A 16 -11.51 -1.94 16.24
N GLN A 17 -12.82 -2.15 16.37
CA GLN A 17 -13.69 -2.49 15.25
C GLN A 17 -13.72 -1.36 14.21
N LEU A 18 -13.85 -0.11 14.66
CA LEU A 18 -13.83 1.07 13.78
C LEU A 18 -12.51 1.15 13.01
N TRP A 19 -11.38 0.90 13.69
CA TRP A 19 -10.07 0.94 13.05
C TRP A 19 -9.95 -0.09 11.93
N ARG A 20 -10.31 -1.36 12.19
CA ARG A 20 -10.29 -2.41 11.17
C ARG A 20 -11.19 -2.06 9.97
N GLN A 21 -12.38 -1.51 10.23
CA GLN A 21 -13.33 -1.10 9.19
C GLN A 21 -12.77 0.04 8.33
N VAL A 22 -12.17 1.05 8.96
CA VAL A 22 -11.52 2.17 8.26
C VAL A 22 -10.37 1.65 7.41
N CYS A 23 -9.48 0.80 7.94
CA CYS A 23 -8.37 0.25 7.18
C CYS A 23 -8.84 -0.54 5.94
N ALA A 24 -9.85 -1.40 6.10
CA ALA A 24 -10.45 -2.13 4.98
C ALA A 24 -11.03 -1.17 3.92
N SER A 25 -11.76 -0.13 4.35
CA SER A 25 -12.39 0.83 3.43
C SER A 25 -11.40 1.77 2.71
N ARG A 26 -10.27 2.10 3.35
CA ARG A 26 -9.25 3.04 2.85
C ARG A 26 -8.09 2.34 2.17
N GLY A 27 -8.00 1.02 2.26
CA GLY A 27 -6.87 0.24 1.75
C GLY A 27 -5.56 0.53 2.49
N THR A 28 -5.64 0.91 3.77
CA THR A 28 -4.46 1.06 4.62
C THR A 28 -4.17 -0.26 5.36
N PRO A 29 -2.92 -0.51 5.79
CA PRO A 29 -2.60 -1.70 6.56
C PRO A 29 -3.48 -1.84 7.82
N ALA A 30 -4.01 -3.03 8.07
CA ALA A 30 -4.71 -3.32 9.32
C ALA A 30 -3.71 -3.47 10.49
N PRO A 31 -4.10 -3.07 11.72
CA PRO A 31 -3.30 -3.35 12.91
C PRO A 31 -3.25 -4.86 13.20
N ASP A 32 -2.19 -5.32 13.85
CA ASP A 32 -2.05 -6.70 14.32
C ASP A 32 -3.09 -6.98 15.41
N PRO A 33 -4.02 -7.93 15.20
CA PRO A 33 -5.10 -8.19 16.16
C PRO A 33 -4.59 -8.69 17.52
N VAL A 34 -3.43 -9.34 17.59
CA VAL A 34 -2.88 -9.89 18.85
C VAL A 34 -2.33 -8.78 19.74
N ARG A 35 -1.78 -7.71 19.14
CA ARG A 35 -1.14 -6.60 19.87
C ARG A 35 -2.03 -5.37 19.99
N LEU A 36 -3.18 -5.34 19.33
CA LEU A 36 -4.06 -4.17 19.27
C LEU A 36 -4.59 -3.75 20.65
N ALA A 37 -4.99 -4.71 21.50
CA ALA A 37 -5.49 -4.41 22.84
C ALA A 37 -4.40 -3.72 23.69
N GLY A 38 -3.21 -4.34 23.80
CA GLY A 38 -2.09 -3.77 24.55
C GLY A 38 -1.57 -2.45 23.95
N PHE A 39 -1.65 -2.28 22.63
CA PHE A 39 -1.37 -1.00 21.99
C PHE A 39 -2.34 0.08 22.45
N THR A 40 -3.66 -0.20 22.40
CA THR A 40 -4.72 0.76 22.76
C THR A 40 -4.67 1.12 24.25
N GLU A 41 -4.43 0.14 25.13
CA GLU A 41 -4.26 0.35 26.56
C GLU A 41 -3.00 1.20 26.89
N GLY A 42 -1.94 1.06 26.08
CA GLY A 42 -0.69 1.79 26.27
C GLY A 42 -0.68 3.22 25.71
N LEU A 43 -1.72 3.64 24.97
CA LEU A 43 -1.78 4.99 24.41
C LEU A 43 -1.98 6.03 25.51
N GLY A 44 -1.17 7.09 25.47
CA GLY A 44 -1.44 8.28 26.26
C GLY A 44 -2.71 9.02 25.77
N PRO A 45 -3.27 9.94 26.58
CA PRO A 45 -4.51 10.62 26.25
C PRO A 45 -4.47 11.38 24.92
N LEU A 46 -3.34 12.06 24.65
CA LEU A 46 -3.17 12.87 23.44
C LEU A 46 -3.03 11.99 22.19
N GLU A 47 -2.26 10.91 22.28
CA GLU A 47 -2.06 9.96 21.18
C GLU A 47 -3.38 9.26 20.83
N ARG A 48 -4.14 8.89 21.86
CA ARG A 48 -5.46 8.28 21.72
C ARG A 48 -6.44 9.22 21.06
N GLU A 49 -6.57 10.45 21.56
CA GLU A 49 -7.44 11.48 20.97
C GLU A 49 -7.08 11.74 19.50
N ARG A 50 -5.78 11.82 19.20
CA ARG A 50 -5.30 12.02 17.82
C ARG A 50 -5.72 10.86 16.92
N LEU A 51 -5.53 9.62 17.35
CA LEU A 51 -5.87 8.44 16.56
C LEU A 51 -7.40 8.29 16.40
N GLU A 52 -8.18 8.52 17.45
CA GLU A 52 -9.65 8.54 17.42
C GLU A 52 -10.18 9.61 16.46
N SER A 53 -9.63 10.82 16.50
CA SER A 53 -9.98 11.91 15.58
C SER A 53 -9.74 11.50 14.13
N VAL A 54 -8.56 10.95 13.83
CA VAL A 54 -8.23 10.50 12.47
C VAL A 54 -9.15 9.37 12.00
N LEU A 55 -9.42 8.38 12.85
CA LEU A 55 -10.35 7.29 12.54
C LEU A 55 -11.77 7.80 12.27
N SER A 56 -12.26 8.73 13.08
CA SER A 56 -13.57 9.34 12.91
C SER A 56 -13.68 10.15 11.60
N LEU A 57 -12.65 10.94 11.28
CA LEU A 57 -12.57 11.68 10.01
C LEU A 57 -12.52 10.72 8.81
N ALA A 58 -11.67 9.70 8.88
CA ALA A 58 -11.54 8.70 7.83
C ALA A 58 -12.80 7.84 7.67
N ALA A 59 -13.54 7.53 8.74
CA ALA A 59 -14.82 6.84 8.62
C ALA A 59 -15.87 7.68 7.86
N ARG A 60 -15.81 9.00 8.03
CA ARG A 60 -16.72 9.96 7.37
C ARG A 60 -16.26 10.39 5.97
N GLY A 61 -15.07 9.94 5.53
CA GLY A 61 -14.44 10.38 4.28
C GLY A 61 -14.05 11.86 4.28
N ARG A 62 -13.68 12.39 5.45
CA ARG A 62 -13.28 13.79 5.66
C ARG A 62 -11.83 13.92 6.09
N GLU A 63 -11.03 12.89 5.87
CA GLU A 63 -9.62 12.90 6.25
C GLU A 63 -8.80 13.89 5.39
N GLN A 64 -7.89 14.62 6.02
CA GLN A 64 -6.96 15.52 5.36
C GLN A 64 -5.79 14.75 4.72
N PRO A 65 -5.09 15.32 3.71
CA PRO A 65 -3.83 14.78 3.23
C PRO A 65 -2.87 14.48 4.38
N GLY A 66 -2.30 13.27 4.39
CA GLY A 66 -1.39 12.82 5.45
C GLY A 66 -2.06 12.15 6.64
N GLU A 67 -3.36 12.31 6.90
CA GLU A 67 -4.01 11.65 8.04
C GLU A 67 -4.02 10.12 7.91
N LEU A 68 -4.22 9.58 6.69
CA LEU A 68 -4.12 8.13 6.46
C LEU A 68 -2.72 7.56 6.74
N SER A 69 -1.68 8.37 6.63
CA SER A 69 -0.33 7.91 7.01
C SER A 69 -0.18 7.78 8.53
N VAL A 70 -0.97 8.52 9.34
CA VAL A 70 -1.04 8.30 10.80
C VAL A 70 -1.62 6.92 11.09
N LEU A 71 -2.70 6.52 10.40
CA LEU A 71 -3.29 5.19 10.54
C LEU A 71 -2.33 4.08 10.11
N SER A 72 -1.65 4.27 8.97
CA SER A 72 -0.65 3.34 8.48
C SER A 72 0.51 3.20 9.48
N TRP A 73 0.97 4.31 10.05
CA TRP A 73 2.01 4.33 11.07
C TRP A 73 1.60 3.63 12.36
N ALA A 74 0.41 3.94 12.88
CA ALA A 74 -0.16 3.27 14.05
C ALA A 74 -0.26 1.75 13.83
N ALA A 75 -0.73 1.32 12.66
CA ALA A 75 -0.80 -0.10 12.32
C ALA A 75 0.60 -0.74 12.24
N ALA A 76 1.60 -0.04 11.70
CA ALA A 76 2.98 -0.53 11.67
C ALA A 76 3.57 -0.73 13.08
N CYS A 77 3.26 0.17 14.03
CA CYS A 77 3.71 0.06 15.42
C CYS A 77 3.18 -1.17 16.15
N THR A 78 2.04 -1.71 15.71
CA THR A 78 1.48 -2.96 16.27
C THR A 78 2.20 -4.22 15.79
N ARG A 79 3.09 -4.15 14.79
CA ARG A 79 3.74 -5.33 14.20
C ARG A 79 5.04 -5.71 14.93
N PRO A 80 5.26 -7.00 15.26
CA PRO A 80 6.47 -7.45 15.94
C PRO A 80 7.74 -7.15 15.12
N ALA A 81 7.71 -7.42 13.82
CA ALA A 81 8.88 -7.24 12.95
C ALA A 81 9.48 -5.83 12.96
N LEU A 82 8.67 -4.78 13.18
CA LEU A 82 9.17 -3.42 13.29
C LEU A 82 9.88 -3.19 14.62
N LEU A 83 9.33 -3.71 15.72
CA LEU A 83 9.93 -3.61 17.05
C LEU A 83 11.21 -4.45 17.15
N ASP A 84 11.22 -5.64 16.56
CA ASP A 84 12.39 -6.51 16.54
C ASP A 84 13.54 -5.84 15.76
N ARG A 85 13.22 -5.14 14.66
CA ARG A 85 14.19 -4.34 13.91
C ARG A 85 14.78 -3.22 14.75
N LEU A 86 13.96 -2.49 15.52
CA LEU A 86 14.42 -1.43 16.41
C LEU A 86 15.28 -1.99 17.55
N ALA A 87 14.88 -3.14 18.11
CA ALA A 87 15.63 -3.82 19.16
C ALA A 87 17.03 -4.24 18.68
N ALA A 88 17.20 -4.63 17.41
CA ALA A 88 18.51 -4.91 16.82
C ALA A 88 19.46 -3.69 16.82
N HIS A 89 18.92 -2.47 16.91
CA HIS A 89 19.69 -1.23 17.08
C HIS A 89 19.73 -0.74 18.54
N SER A 90 19.41 -1.62 19.50
CA SER A 90 19.31 -1.30 20.93
C SER A 90 18.27 -0.23 21.26
N LEU A 91 17.21 -0.13 20.45
CA LEU A 91 16.07 0.77 20.68
C LEU A 91 14.86 -0.03 21.17
N ALA A 92 14.66 -0.08 22.49
CA ALA A 92 13.56 -0.82 23.11
C ALA A 92 12.30 0.07 23.26
N PHE A 93 11.41 0.02 22.27
CA PHE A 93 10.12 0.71 22.32
C PHE A 93 8.96 -0.26 22.64
N THR A 94 7.97 0.24 23.37
CA THR A 94 6.62 -0.35 23.32
C THR A 94 5.91 0.11 22.04
N SER A 95 4.90 -0.63 21.56
CA SER A 95 4.13 -0.22 20.37
C SER A 95 3.52 1.19 20.54
N ALA A 96 2.97 1.49 21.71
CA ALA A 96 2.38 2.80 22.01
C ALA A 96 3.44 3.90 22.13
N GLY A 97 4.58 3.63 22.79
CA GLY A 97 5.68 4.57 22.90
C GLY A 97 6.32 4.91 21.56
N LEU A 98 6.45 3.93 20.66
CA LEU A 98 6.91 4.16 19.29
C LEU A 98 5.93 5.03 18.50
N PHE A 99 4.62 4.80 18.67
CA PHE A 99 3.61 5.62 18.03
C PHE A 99 3.65 7.07 18.52
N ALA A 100 3.75 7.29 19.83
CA ALA A 100 3.91 8.62 20.43
C ALA A 100 5.14 9.36 19.90
N CYS A 101 6.30 8.69 19.92
CA CYS A 101 7.56 9.19 19.36
C CYS A 101 7.39 9.60 17.88
N GLY A 102 6.77 8.73 17.08
CA GLY A 102 6.53 9.02 15.67
C GLY A 102 5.53 10.17 15.45
N LEU A 103 4.54 10.37 16.31
CA LEU A 103 3.65 11.53 16.23
C LEU A 103 4.39 12.84 16.51
N ALA A 104 5.31 12.85 17.48
CA ALA A 104 6.10 14.03 17.81
C ALA A 104 7.11 14.36 16.71
N LEU A 105 7.92 13.38 16.27
CA LEU A 105 8.90 13.58 15.20
C LEU A 105 8.27 14.04 13.88
N ARG A 106 7.04 13.59 13.58
CA ARG A 106 6.30 14.06 12.41
C ARG A 106 5.95 15.55 12.44
N GLN A 107 5.79 16.15 13.61
CA GLN A 107 5.60 17.59 13.73
C GLN A 107 6.87 18.36 13.36
N GLU A 108 8.03 17.72 13.50
CA GLU A 108 9.34 18.20 13.06
C GLU A 108 9.63 17.84 11.59
N GLY A 109 8.65 17.31 10.85
CA GLY A 109 8.78 16.97 9.44
C GLY A 109 9.41 15.61 9.14
N TRP A 110 9.54 14.72 10.13
CA TRP A 110 10.05 13.36 9.89
C TRP A 110 9.03 12.49 9.16
N ASP A 111 9.47 11.82 8.10
CA ASP A 111 8.79 10.64 7.56
C ASP A 111 9.30 9.38 8.27
N MET A 112 8.55 8.92 9.27
CA MET A 112 8.93 7.75 10.09
C MET A 112 9.14 6.49 9.24
N GLN A 113 8.33 6.26 8.21
CA GLN A 113 8.42 5.02 7.44
C GLN A 113 9.69 5.00 6.59
N GLN A 114 10.02 6.13 5.96
CA GLN A 114 11.25 6.27 5.19
C GLN A 114 12.49 6.20 6.08
N ARG A 115 12.50 6.94 7.20
CA ARG A 115 13.64 6.99 8.14
C ARG A 115 13.93 5.61 8.75
N LEU A 116 12.88 4.88 9.13
CA LEU A 116 13.04 3.52 9.68
C LEU A 116 13.54 2.50 8.65
N ALA A 117 13.26 2.71 7.36
CA ALA A 117 13.84 1.90 6.30
C ALA A 117 15.35 2.17 6.11
N GLN A 118 15.82 3.34 6.50
CA GLN A 118 17.20 3.81 6.33
C GLN A 118 18.04 3.76 7.61
N LEU A 119 17.56 3.13 8.69
CA LEU A 119 18.30 3.09 9.98
C LEU A 119 19.71 2.51 9.85
N GLN A 120 19.91 1.54 8.96
CA GLN A 120 21.23 0.95 8.74
C GLN A 120 22.23 1.92 8.10
N SER A 121 21.76 2.82 7.23
CA SER A 121 22.60 3.78 6.51
C SER A 121 22.69 5.15 7.20
N ASN A 122 21.82 5.44 8.18
CA ASN A 122 21.75 6.73 8.87
C ASN A 122 21.84 6.57 10.39
N PRO A 123 23.06 6.48 10.98
CA PRO A 123 23.23 6.33 12.42
C PRO A 123 22.66 7.51 13.23
N GLY A 124 22.63 8.73 12.67
CA GLY A 124 22.00 9.88 13.31
C GLY A 124 20.50 9.72 13.56
N ASP A 125 19.81 8.88 12.75
CA ASP A 125 18.40 8.57 12.98
C ASP A 125 18.23 7.69 14.23
N VAL A 126 19.16 6.75 14.47
CA VAL A 126 19.20 5.92 15.68
C VAL A 126 19.43 6.78 16.92
N ASP A 127 20.35 7.73 16.86
CA ASP A 127 20.66 8.62 17.98
C ASP A 127 19.46 9.52 18.34
N THR A 128 18.75 10.01 17.32
CA THR A 128 17.53 10.81 17.53
C THR A 128 16.44 9.98 18.23
N LEU A 129 16.21 8.74 17.79
CA LEU A 129 15.25 7.83 18.43
C LEU A 129 15.66 7.47 19.86
N ARG A 130 16.97 7.30 20.11
CA ARG A 130 17.51 7.03 21.45
C ARG A 130 17.29 8.22 22.39
N ALA A 131 17.55 9.44 21.93
CA ALA A 131 17.29 10.65 22.72
C ALA A 131 15.81 10.75 23.12
N TRP A 132 14.90 10.42 22.21
CA TRP A 132 13.46 10.36 22.49
C TRP A 132 13.09 9.32 23.55
N LEU A 133 13.67 8.12 23.49
CA LEU A 133 13.45 7.09 24.52
C LEU A 133 13.84 7.59 25.91
N THR A 134 14.98 8.28 26.02
CA THR A 134 15.45 8.82 27.31
C THR A 134 14.55 9.94 27.82
N ALA A 135 13.98 10.76 26.94
CA ALA A 135 13.10 11.86 27.32
C ALA A 135 11.68 11.41 27.72
N THR A 136 11.19 10.28 27.18
CA THR A 136 9.81 9.81 27.38
C THR A 136 9.64 8.80 28.50
N LEU A 137 10.71 8.13 28.92
CA LEU A 137 10.71 7.41 30.18
C LEU A 137 10.68 8.44 31.31
N PRO A 138 9.59 8.56 32.09
CA PRO A 138 9.64 9.33 33.31
C PRO A 138 10.74 8.68 34.14
N LEU A 139 11.79 9.44 34.50
CA LEU A 139 12.69 9.03 35.55
C LEU A 139 11.81 8.74 36.77
N GLY A 140 11.54 7.45 37.02
CA GLY A 140 10.87 7.02 38.22
C GLY A 140 11.68 7.57 39.39
N ALA A 141 11.07 8.46 40.15
CA ALA A 141 11.57 8.86 41.45
C ALA A 141 11.71 7.59 42.30
N GLY A 142 12.94 7.10 42.46
CA GLY A 142 13.21 5.94 43.32
C GLY A 142 14.27 4.97 42.83
N GLN A 143 15.50 5.44 42.62
CA GLN A 143 16.66 4.61 42.94
C GLN A 143 17.59 5.44 43.84
N SER A 144 17.36 5.28 45.14
CA SER A 144 18.38 5.58 46.15
C SER A 144 19.64 4.82 45.79
N GLN A 145 20.70 5.59 45.57
CA GLN A 145 22.07 5.12 45.55
C GLN A 145 22.40 4.56 46.95
N ALA A 146 22.28 3.25 47.12
CA ALA A 146 22.78 2.54 48.29
C ALA A 146 23.39 1.20 47.85
N ASP A 147 24.63 1.03 48.32
CA ASP A 147 25.43 -0.20 48.39
C ASP A 147 25.95 -0.85 47.10
N ARG A 148 27.22 -0.50 46.82
CA ARG A 148 28.22 -1.40 46.25
C ARG A 148 28.50 -2.56 47.23
N PRO A 149 28.49 -3.81 46.76
CA PRO A 149 29.33 -4.84 47.34
C PRO A 149 30.60 -5.06 46.50
N LYS A 150 31.69 -5.10 47.26
CA LYS A 150 33.08 -5.44 46.94
C LYS A 150 33.28 -6.63 45.99
N GLU A 151 34.36 -6.48 45.23
CA GLU A 151 35.14 -7.49 44.52
C GLU A 151 35.36 -8.79 45.32
N ALA A 152 35.17 -9.91 44.63
CA ALA A 152 35.98 -11.12 44.78
C ALA A 152 35.91 -11.91 43.46
N GLY A 153 37.03 -12.02 42.76
CA GLY A 153 37.29 -13.15 41.86
C GLY A 153 38.29 -14.10 42.53
N PRO A 154 38.90 -15.03 41.78
CA PRO A 154 38.45 -15.73 40.58
C PRO A 154 38.36 -17.25 40.84
N ASP A 155 37.83 -18.05 39.90
CA ASP A 155 38.37 -19.39 39.61
C ASP A 155 37.82 -19.93 38.28
N ILE A 156 38.76 -20.37 37.44
CA ILE A 156 38.63 -21.08 36.17
C ILE A 156 38.96 -22.55 36.46
N PRO A 157 38.25 -23.54 35.89
CA PRO A 157 38.86 -24.36 34.82
C PRO A 157 37.86 -24.61 33.67
N GLU A 158 38.25 -24.39 32.41
CA GLU A 158 38.99 -25.31 31.53
C GLU A 158 38.10 -26.38 30.86
N ASP A 159 38.10 -26.28 29.53
CA ASP A 159 38.22 -27.40 28.59
C ASP A 159 36.98 -28.24 28.22
N THR A 160 36.49 -28.05 26.99
CA THR A 160 36.43 -29.16 26.02
C THR A 160 36.14 -28.64 24.62
N ALA A 161 37.14 -28.74 23.75
CA ALA A 161 37.03 -28.70 22.31
C ALA A 161 36.33 -29.95 21.77
N VAL A 162 35.45 -29.79 20.77
CA VAL A 162 35.18 -30.84 19.78
C VAL A 162 34.97 -30.18 18.42
N ASP A 163 36.04 -30.22 17.62
CA ASP A 163 35.99 -30.33 16.16
C ASP A 163 35.06 -31.47 15.76
N THR A 164 34.18 -31.28 14.77
CA THR A 164 34.16 -32.11 13.54
C THR A 164 33.18 -31.48 12.52
N PRO A 165 33.60 -31.29 11.25
CA PRO A 165 32.74 -30.86 10.15
C PRO A 165 32.00 -32.05 9.52
N LEU A 166 31.02 -31.80 8.66
CA LEU A 166 30.75 -32.50 7.38
C LEU A 166 29.26 -32.44 7.03
N PHE A 167 28.97 -31.54 6.09
CA PHE A 167 27.83 -31.67 5.18
C PHE A 167 28.11 -32.83 4.20
N PRO A 168 27.20 -33.79 4.03
CA PRO A 168 27.14 -34.60 2.82
C PRO A 168 25.95 -34.12 1.97
N TRP A 169 26.24 -33.33 0.94
CA TRP A 169 25.38 -33.28 -0.24
C TRP A 169 25.78 -34.46 -1.12
N PRO A 170 24.86 -35.35 -1.52
CA PRO A 170 25.11 -36.24 -2.64
C PRO A 170 24.90 -35.47 -3.94
N ASP A 171 25.97 -35.35 -4.70
CA ASP A 171 25.94 -35.03 -6.13
C ASP A 171 25.34 -36.19 -6.93
N ASP A 172 24.77 -35.76 -8.05
CA ASP A 172 24.22 -36.49 -9.18
C ASP A 172 24.92 -37.80 -9.56
N ALA A 173 24.11 -38.81 -9.86
CA ALA A 173 24.36 -39.71 -10.97
C ALA A 173 23.03 -40.24 -11.49
N ASP A 174 22.76 -39.91 -12.75
CA ASP A 174 22.17 -40.75 -13.79
C ASP A 174 20.88 -41.53 -13.43
N ASP A 175 19.84 -41.38 -14.24
CA ASP A 175 19.67 -42.31 -15.37
C ASP A 175 18.25 -42.33 -15.94
N HIS A 176 18.20 -42.40 -17.26
CA HIS A 176 17.14 -42.86 -18.18
C HIS A 176 15.64 -42.66 -17.89
N GLY A 177 14.95 -42.06 -18.88
CA GLY A 177 13.72 -42.66 -19.39
C GLY A 177 12.52 -41.73 -19.56
N LEU A 178 12.40 -41.13 -20.75
CA LEU A 178 11.10 -40.75 -21.28
C LEU A 178 10.29 -42.02 -21.58
N PRO A 179 9.00 -42.04 -21.25
CA PRO A 179 8.04 -42.42 -22.28
C PRO A 179 6.90 -41.42 -22.38
N GLY A 180 6.48 -41.18 -23.61
CA GLY A 180 5.36 -40.30 -23.94
C GLY A 180 4.06 -40.73 -23.26
N GLY A 181 3.38 -39.74 -22.68
CA GLY A 181 2.02 -39.86 -22.20
C GLY A 181 1.12 -38.92 -23.01
N GLN A 182 0.16 -39.50 -23.71
CA GLN A 182 -0.91 -38.83 -24.43
C GLN A 182 -1.64 -37.80 -23.55
N ALA A 183 -1.93 -36.63 -24.13
CA ALA A 183 -2.96 -35.73 -23.61
C ALA A 183 -4.34 -36.39 -23.77
N PRO A 184 -5.16 -36.50 -22.70
CA PRO A 184 -6.55 -36.91 -22.83
C PRO A 184 -7.38 -35.77 -23.43
N GLY A 185 -8.20 -36.13 -24.42
CA GLY A 185 -9.19 -35.24 -25.02
C GLY A 185 -10.26 -34.84 -24.02
N TRP A 186 -10.65 -33.57 -24.08
CA TRP A 186 -11.81 -33.02 -23.39
C TRP A 186 -12.96 -33.01 -24.39
N GLU A 187 -13.68 -34.12 -24.49
CA GLU A 187 -14.99 -34.17 -25.12
C GLU A 187 -16.06 -34.15 -24.02
N ASP A 188 -16.98 -33.20 -24.19
CA ASP A 188 -18.37 -33.17 -23.76
C ASP A 188 -18.74 -33.74 -22.38
N GLU A 189 -19.10 -32.83 -21.46
CA GLU A 189 -20.12 -33.15 -20.46
C GLU A 189 -21.29 -32.16 -20.46
N PRO A 190 -22.51 -32.66 -20.19
CA PRO A 190 -23.78 -32.00 -20.48
C PRO A 190 -24.17 -30.97 -19.41
N LYS A 191 -24.96 -29.99 -19.86
CA LYS A 191 -25.67 -29.03 -19.00
C LYS A 191 -26.83 -29.73 -18.30
N ASP A 192 -26.70 -29.94 -16.99
CA ASP A 192 -27.83 -30.22 -16.12
C ASP A 192 -28.35 -28.94 -15.45
N GLU A 193 -29.67 -28.77 -15.58
CA GLU A 193 -30.49 -27.76 -14.94
C GLU A 193 -30.47 -27.92 -13.42
N MET A 194 -30.30 -26.82 -12.68
CA MET A 194 -30.55 -26.79 -11.24
C MET A 194 -31.61 -25.73 -10.89
N PRO A 195 -32.60 -26.06 -10.04
CA PRO A 195 -33.77 -25.23 -9.78
C PRO A 195 -33.54 -24.17 -8.69
N ASP A 196 -34.37 -23.13 -8.79
CA ASP A 196 -34.57 -22.07 -7.80
C ASP A 196 -35.00 -22.63 -6.43
N ALA A 197 -34.26 -22.28 -5.38
CA ALA A 197 -34.73 -22.40 -4.01
C ALA A 197 -34.29 -21.23 -3.15
N ALA A 198 -35.30 -20.62 -2.52
CA ALA A 198 -35.25 -19.44 -1.69
C ALA A 198 -34.39 -19.60 -0.43
N ALA A 199 -33.66 -18.55 -0.05
CA ALA A 199 -33.18 -18.34 1.30
C ALA A 199 -33.19 -16.84 1.63
N SER A 200 -34.30 -16.40 2.22
CA SER A 200 -34.37 -15.19 3.03
C SER A 200 -33.58 -15.42 4.31
N ASN A 201 -32.53 -14.64 4.56
CA ASN A 201 -31.99 -14.45 5.91
C ASN A 201 -31.46 -13.02 6.08
N LEU A 202 -32.12 -12.28 6.97
CA LEU A 202 -31.82 -10.91 7.37
C LEU A 202 -30.54 -10.91 8.23
N SER A 203 -29.41 -10.62 7.61
CA SER A 203 -28.21 -10.15 8.32
C SER A 203 -28.33 -8.64 8.47
N ALA A 204 -28.30 -8.14 9.71
CA ALA A 204 -28.31 -6.71 10.01
C ALA A 204 -27.02 -6.07 9.49
N ALA A 205 -27.05 -5.66 8.22
CA ALA A 205 -25.95 -4.99 7.55
C ALA A 205 -25.69 -3.64 8.22
N LEU A 206 -24.52 -3.50 8.84
CA LEU A 206 -24.02 -2.21 9.30
C LEU A 206 -23.89 -1.25 8.10
N PRO A 207 -24.06 0.07 8.31
CA PRO A 207 -23.95 1.04 7.22
C PRO A 207 -22.55 0.99 6.61
N ALA A 208 -22.49 0.69 5.31
CA ALA A 208 -21.26 0.73 4.53
C ALA A 208 -20.68 2.15 4.57
N LEU A 209 -19.42 2.28 5.02
CA LEU A 209 -18.75 3.59 5.06
C LEU A 209 -18.54 4.11 3.64
N PRO A 210 -18.78 5.41 3.38
CA PRO A 210 -18.50 6.01 2.09
C PRO A 210 -16.99 5.97 1.81
N THR A 211 -16.59 5.26 0.76
CA THR A 211 -15.20 5.18 0.30
C THR A 211 -14.66 6.58 -0.03
N ARG A 212 -13.33 6.76 0.03
CA ARG A 212 -12.60 8.03 -0.21
C ARG A 212 -13.01 8.81 -1.45
N PHE A 213 -13.57 8.12 -2.44
CA PHE A 213 -13.89 8.69 -3.73
C PHE A 213 -15.36 9.14 -3.85
N ALA A 214 -16.19 8.93 -2.82
CA ALA A 214 -17.61 9.33 -2.81
C ALA A 214 -17.88 10.84 -2.63
N ARG A 215 -16.87 11.69 -2.33
CA ARG A 215 -17.12 13.09 -1.93
C ARG A 215 -16.21 14.18 -2.49
N GLN A 216 -15.37 13.93 -3.50
CA GLN A 216 -14.78 15.05 -4.27
C GLN A 216 -15.81 15.62 -5.28
N ARG A 217 -16.90 16.16 -4.75
CA ARG A 217 -17.78 17.06 -5.49
C ARG A 217 -17.24 18.48 -5.25
N PRO A 218 -16.91 19.27 -6.29
CA PRO A 218 -16.83 20.71 -6.13
C PRO A 218 -18.27 21.19 -5.93
N GLU A 219 -18.61 21.64 -4.73
CA GLU A 219 -19.79 22.49 -4.59
C GLU A 219 -19.50 23.80 -5.36
N ALA A 220 -20.48 24.19 -6.18
CA ALA A 220 -20.38 25.34 -7.05
C ALA A 220 -20.07 26.62 -6.24
N PHE A 221 -19.04 27.34 -6.65
CA PHE A 221 -18.70 28.65 -6.10
C PHE A 221 -19.81 29.68 -6.34
N PRO A 222 -19.95 30.64 -5.43
CA PRO A 222 -19.78 32.03 -5.87
C PRO A 222 -18.73 32.76 -5.03
N ASN A 223 -17.86 33.49 -5.74
CA ASN A 223 -16.97 34.59 -5.33
C ASN A 223 -16.71 34.86 -3.83
N ALA A 224 -15.43 34.83 -3.43
CA ALA A 224 -14.77 35.95 -2.76
C ALA A 224 -13.25 35.72 -2.65
N SER A 225 -12.52 36.80 -2.88
CA SER A 225 -11.07 36.93 -2.91
C SER A 225 -10.36 36.61 -1.59
N GLY A 226 -9.12 36.13 -1.70
CA GLY A 226 -8.03 36.48 -0.79
C GLY A 226 -7.95 35.75 0.54
N SER A 227 -7.15 34.67 0.59
CA SER A 227 -6.29 34.38 1.73
C SER A 227 -5.21 33.38 1.31
N ALA A 228 -3.98 33.87 1.19
CA ALA A 228 -2.79 33.08 0.99
C ALA A 228 -2.55 32.22 2.25
N SER A 229 -2.57 30.89 2.10
CA SER A 229 -2.05 29.94 3.07
C SER A 229 -0.69 29.43 2.57
N ALA A 230 0.32 29.70 3.38
CA ALA A 230 1.72 29.42 3.12
C ALA A 230 2.05 27.93 3.00
N GLY A 231 3.05 27.63 2.17
CA GLY A 231 3.92 26.46 2.34
C GLY A 231 3.45 25.14 1.71
N HIS A 232 3.09 25.13 0.43
CA HIS A 232 3.39 23.98 -0.43
C HIS A 232 4.18 24.50 -1.63
N SER A 233 5.39 23.98 -1.81
CA SER A 233 6.09 24.05 -3.08
C SER A 233 5.11 23.60 -4.18
N PRO A 234 5.07 24.27 -5.35
CA PRO A 234 4.18 23.87 -6.43
C PRO A 234 4.41 22.39 -6.74
N ASP A 235 3.34 21.61 -6.56
CA ASP A 235 3.18 20.20 -6.92
C ASP A 235 4.13 19.83 -8.07
N GLU A 236 5.17 19.04 -7.78
CA GLU A 236 6.02 18.46 -8.80
C GLU A 236 5.09 17.86 -9.85
N SER A 237 5.02 18.47 -11.04
CA SER A 237 3.94 18.29 -12.01
C SER A 237 3.53 16.82 -12.14
N ARG A 238 2.47 16.41 -11.43
CA ARG A 238 2.04 15.00 -11.41
C ARG A 238 1.54 14.66 -12.80
N LEU A 239 2.32 13.86 -13.52
CA LEU A 239 2.04 13.50 -14.90
C LEU A 239 0.80 12.61 -14.92
N ARG A 240 -0.31 13.20 -15.34
CA ARG A 240 -1.64 12.60 -15.30
C ARG A 240 -2.32 12.72 -16.64
N LEU A 241 -2.90 11.63 -17.12
CA LEU A 241 -3.71 11.57 -18.33
C LEU A 241 -5.11 11.07 -17.98
N ARG A 242 -6.15 11.74 -18.48
CA ARG A 242 -7.54 11.31 -18.32
C ARG A 242 -8.12 10.92 -19.67
N LEU A 243 -8.73 9.75 -19.72
CA LEU A 243 -9.39 9.18 -20.89
C LEU A 243 -10.86 8.99 -20.56
N PHE A 244 -11.74 9.45 -21.45
CA PHE A 244 -13.18 9.41 -21.24
C PHE A 244 -13.84 8.64 -22.38
N GLY A 245 -14.60 7.61 -22.03
CA GLY A 245 -15.41 6.83 -22.94
C GLY A 245 -16.89 6.87 -22.55
N LYS A 246 -17.74 6.26 -23.39
CA LYS A 246 -19.19 6.23 -23.16
C LYS A 246 -19.58 5.42 -21.92
N ALA A 247 -18.89 4.29 -21.68
CA ALA A 247 -19.22 3.35 -20.61
C ALA A 247 -18.25 3.40 -19.41
N ALA A 248 -17.07 4.00 -19.60
CA ALA A 248 -16.04 4.08 -18.57
C ALA A 248 -15.12 5.29 -18.77
N ALA A 249 -14.34 5.62 -17.75
CA ALA A 249 -13.24 6.56 -17.80
C ALA A 249 -12.01 5.99 -17.10
N HIS A 250 -10.83 6.34 -17.60
CA HIS A 250 -9.55 5.99 -17.02
C HIS A 250 -8.80 7.25 -16.63
N THR A 251 -8.19 7.24 -15.45
CA THR A 251 -7.14 8.18 -15.08
C THR A 251 -5.84 7.41 -14.94
N LEU A 252 -4.82 7.82 -15.67
CA LEU A 252 -3.48 7.28 -15.59
C LEU A 252 -2.54 8.28 -14.94
N GLU A 253 -1.68 7.80 -14.04
CA GLU A 253 -0.73 8.65 -13.32
C GLU A 253 0.57 7.90 -13.02
N VAL A 254 1.71 8.59 -13.10
CA VAL A 254 2.98 8.06 -12.60
C VAL A 254 3.00 8.17 -11.08
N THR A 255 3.11 7.03 -10.41
CA THR A 255 3.06 6.90 -8.94
C THR A 255 4.22 6.04 -8.44
N PRO A 256 4.65 6.18 -7.18
CA PRO A 256 5.57 5.22 -6.58
C PRO A 256 4.96 3.81 -6.58
N HIS A 257 5.80 2.80 -6.76
CA HIS A 257 5.37 1.41 -6.68
C HIS A 257 4.92 1.06 -5.26
N ARG A 258 3.77 0.39 -5.10
CA ARG A 258 3.20 0.08 -3.77
C ARG A 258 4.07 -0.81 -2.89
N ARG A 259 4.94 -1.65 -3.48
CA ARG A 259 5.86 -2.52 -2.74
C ARG A 259 7.13 -1.82 -2.25
N GLY A 260 7.33 -0.53 -2.54
CA GLY A 260 8.50 0.23 -2.08
C GLY A 260 9.73 0.10 -2.99
N GLY A 261 10.84 0.70 -2.55
CA GLY A 261 12.04 0.97 -3.35
C GLY A 261 12.91 -0.23 -3.75
N ASP A 262 12.62 -1.42 -3.24
CA ASP A 262 13.39 -2.64 -3.53
C ASP A 262 12.88 -3.41 -4.76
N TYR A 263 11.80 -2.94 -5.39
CA TYR A 263 11.24 -3.53 -6.60
C TYR A 263 11.90 -2.90 -7.85
N LEU A 264 11.89 -3.61 -9.00
CA LEU A 264 12.56 -3.27 -10.29
C LEU A 264 12.10 -1.95 -10.96
N GLY A 265 11.60 -0.99 -10.19
CA GLY A 265 11.25 0.36 -10.59
C GLY A 265 10.61 1.09 -9.42
N VAL A 266 11.14 2.27 -9.10
CA VAL A 266 10.57 3.14 -8.04
C VAL A 266 9.22 3.70 -8.48
N HIS A 267 9.01 3.87 -9.79
CA HIS A 267 7.83 4.50 -10.36
C HIS A 267 7.12 3.60 -11.37
N VAL A 268 5.79 3.62 -11.31
CA VAL A 268 4.90 2.85 -12.17
C VAL A 268 3.69 3.65 -12.60
N VAL A 269 3.01 3.18 -13.65
CA VAL A 269 1.74 3.75 -14.10
C VAL A 269 0.58 3.12 -13.33
N SER A 270 -0.14 3.93 -12.55
CA SER A 270 -1.40 3.56 -11.93
C SER A 270 -2.55 3.93 -12.85
N ILE A 271 -3.51 3.02 -13.02
CA ILE A 271 -4.75 3.21 -13.77
C ILE A 271 -5.92 3.12 -12.80
N ASP A 272 -6.65 4.22 -12.69
CA ASP A 272 -7.93 4.32 -12.00
C ASP A 272 -9.06 4.24 -13.03
N SER A 273 -9.97 3.28 -12.91
CA SER A 273 -11.04 3.02 -13.88
C SER A 273 -12.41 3.13 -13.23
N ALA A 274 -13.32 3.91 -13.81
CA ALA A 274 -14.68 4.10 -13.28
C ALA A 274 -15.75 3.93 -14.36
N HIS A 275 -16.89 3.32 -14.01
CA HIS A 275 -18.04 3.18 -14.91
C HIS A 275 -18.78 4.51 -15.09
N ALA A 276 -19.39 4.71 -16.24
CA ALA A 276 -20.25 5.86 -16.48
C ALA A 276 -21.55 5.78 -15.66
N LEU A 277 -21.95 6.90 -15.07
CA LEU A 277 -23.22 7.07 -14.36
C LEU A 277 -24.33 7.45 -15.36
N GLY A 278 -24.74 6.52 -16.21
CA GLY A 278 -25.86 6.69 -17.15
C GLY A 278 -25.73 7.89 -18.10
N SER A 279 -26.86 8.39 -18.62
CA SER A 279 -26.89 9.48 -19.60
C SER A 279 -26.62 10.84 -18.95
N GLY A 280 -25.34 11.19 -18.85
CA GLY A 280 -24.85 12.54 -18.50
C GLY A 280 -24.32 12.73 -17.08
N GLY A 281 -24.33 11.70 -16.23
CA GLY A 281 -24.05 11.80 -14.79
C GLY A 281 -22.58 11.73 -14.36
N GLY A 282 -21.62 11.74 -15.29
CA GLY A 282 -20.20 11.57 -14.97
C GLY A 282 -19.81 10.09 -14.77
N TYR A 283 -18.89 9.82 -13.85
CA TYR A 283 -18.32 8.48 -13.64
C TYR A 283 -18.28 8.12 -12.15
N ALA A 284 -18.51 6.85 -11.85
CA ALA A 284 -18.59 6.25 -10.52
C ALA A 284 -17.20 6.08 -9.87
N TRP A 285 -16.46 7.18 -9.67
CA TRP A 285 -15.11 7.14 -9.10
C TRP A 285 -15.07 6.55 -7.68
N GLU A 286 -16.19 6.59 -6.96
CA GLU A 286 -16.41 5.95 -5.66
C GLU A 286 -16.25 4.43 -5.66
N ARG A 287 -16.45 3.80 -6.82
CA ARG A 287 -16.32 2.34 -7.03
C ARG A 287 -15.24 2.02 -8.05
N LYS A 288 -14.23 2.88 -8.18
CA LYS A 288 -13.19 2.69 -9.19
C LYS A 288 -12.36 1.43 -8.94
N LEU A 289 -11.94 0.81 -10.04
CA LEU A 289 -10.88 -0.19 -10.06
C LEU A 289 -9.52 0.53 -10.11
N VAL A 290 -8.55 0.07 -9.31
CA VAL A 290 -7.18 0.62 -9.34
C VAL A 290 -6.18 -0.49 -9.58
N ILE A 291 -5.37 -0.35 -10.63
CA ILE A 291 -4.29 -1.29 -10.99
C ILE A 291 -3.00 -0.50 -11.22
N GLN A 292 -1.88 -0.98 -10.70
CA GLN A 292 -0.54 -0.50 -11.07
C GLN A 292 0.07 -1.53 -12.01
N LEU A 293 0.57 -1.09 -13.16
CA LEU A 293 1.37 -1.94 -14.03
C LEU A 293 2.76 -2.09 -13.42
N THR A 294 3.28 -3.31 -13.42
CA THR A 294 4.62 -3.56 -12.89
C THR A 294 5.70 -3.08 -13.88
N PRO A 295 6.94 -2.85 -13.43
CA PRO A 295 8.05 -2.53 -14.32
C PRO A 295 8.28 -3.57 -15.42
N GLU A 296 7.95 -4.84 -15.16
CA GLU A 296 8.06 -5.93 -16.14
C GLU A 296 6.96 -5.85 -17.22
N GLU A 297 5.80 -5.29 -16.91
CA GLU A 297 4.67 -5.15 -17.84
C GLU A 297 4.76 -3.89 -18.70
N MET A 298 5.38 -2.82 -18.17
CA MET A 298 5.51 -1.53 -18.86
C MET A 298 6.17 -1.62 -20.26
N PRO A 299 7.24 -2.41 -20.50
CA PRO A 299 7.83 -2.59 -21.83
C PRO A 299 6.83 -3.10 -22.86
N ALA A 300 6.05 -4.12 -22.54
CA ALA A 300 5.04 -4.67 -23.44
C ALA A 300 3.90 -3.67 -23.71
N ALA A 301 3.50 -2.88 -22.71
CA ALA A 301 2.55 -1.79 -22.91
C ALA A 301 3.13 -0.72 -23.88
N ILE A 302 4.40 -0.34 -23.71
CA ILE A 302 5.09 0.59 -24.60
C ILE A 302 5.17 0.02 -26.03
N ALA A 303 5.45 -1.27 -26.21
CA ALA A 303 5.49 -1.91 -27.52
C ALA A 303 4.14 -1.80 -28.26
N VAL A 304 3.02 -2.00 -27.55
CA VAL A 304 1.68 -1.74 -28.11
C VAL A 304 1.50 -0.26 -28.47
N LEU A 305 1.90 0.66 -27.59
CA LEU A 305 1.80 2.12 -27.84
C LEU A 305 2.68 2.59 -29.01
N MET A 306 3.78 1.90 -29.28
CA MET A 306 4.68 2.12 -30.42
C MET A 306 4.27 1.42 -31.71
N ASN A 307 3.19 0.63 -31.69
CA ASN A 307 2.71 -0.16 -32.84
C ASN A 307 3.65 -1.31 -33.22
N LEU A 308 4.43 -1.80 -32.26
CA LEU A 308 5.29 -2.97 -32.44
C LEU A 308 4.53 -4.27 -32.13
N SER A 309 3.54 -4.20 -31.25
CA SER A 309 2.66 -5.32 -30.91
C SER A 309 1.18 -4.93 -31.08
N PRO A 310 0.31 -5.85 -31.52
CA PRO A 310 -1.11 -5.55 -31.73
C PRO A 310 -1.88 -5.40 -30.41
N SER A 311 -1.48 -6.15 -29.38
CA SER A 311 -2.07 -6.08 -28.04
C SER A 311 -1.12 -6.62 -26.98
N ALA A 312 -1.39 -6.25 -25.73
CA ALA A 312 -0.77 -6.82 -24.54
C ALA A 312 -1.83 -6.88 -23.44
N ARG A 313 -1.87 -7.99 -22.70
CA ARG A 313 -2.80 -8.23 -21.59
C ARG A 313 -2.02 -8.71 -20.37
N PHE A 314 -2.22 -8.01 -19.26
CA PHE A 314 -1.59 -8.25 -17.97
C PHE A 314 -2.68 -8.65 -16.99
N GLY A 315 -2.64 -9.89 -16.50
CA GLY A 315 -3.64 -10.44 -15.59
C GLY A 315 -3.07 -10.67 -14.20
N GLN A 316 -3.82 -11.39 -13.36
CA GLN A 316 -3.34 -11.84 -12.05
C GLN A 316 -3.01 -10.71 -11.06
N HIS A 317 -3.59 -9.52 -11.25
CA HIS A 317 -3.45 -8.41 -10.30
C HIS A 317 -4.47 -8.52 -9.16
N GLY A 318 -4.17 -7.86 -8.04
CA GLY A 318 -5.04 -7.87 -6.85
C GLY A 318 -4.82 -9.08 -5.95
N VAL A 319 -5.49 -9.08 -4.80
CA VAL A 319 -5.37 -10.16 -3.79
C VAL A 319 -5.96 -11.46 -4.34
N GLU A 320 -7.14 -11.37 -4.97
CA GLU A 320 -7.84 -12.50 -5.60
C GLU A 320 -7.30 -12.86 -6.99
N ARG A 321 -6.27 -12.13 -7.47
CA ARG A 321 -5.65 -12.32 -8.79
C ARG A 321 -6.65 -12.26 -9.97
N ASP A 322 -7.74 -11.54 -9.78
CA ASP A 322 -8.88 -11.45 -10.70
C ASP A 322 -8.90 -10.15 -11.52
N LYS A 323 -7.89 -9.28 -11.33
CA LYS A 323 -7.77 -8.00 -12.03
C LYS A 323 -6.85 -8.10 -13.24
N PHE A 324 -7.17 -7.33 -14.27
CA PHE A 324 -6.38 -7.26 -15.49
C PHE A 324 -6.35 -5.87 -16.13
N VAL A 325 -5.31 -5.64 -16.94
CA VAL A 325 -5.18 -4.51 -17.87
C VAL A 325 -4.90 -5.08 -19.27
N GLU A 326 -5.49 -4.48 -20.30
CA GLU A 326 -5.24 -4.80 -21.69
C GLU A 326 -5.12 -3.51 -22.51
N LEU A 327 -4.09 -3.45 -23.33
CA LEU A 327 -3.95 -2.45 -24.38
C LEU A 327 -4.10 -3.18 -25.71
N ARG A 328 -4.99 -2.71 -26.58
CA ARG A 328 -5.22 -3.36 -27.86
C ARG A 328 -5.44 -2.34 -28.96
N ARG A 329 -4.72 -2.51 -30.07
CA ARG A 329 -4.92 -1.72 -31.28
C ARG A 329 -6.20 -2.10 -32.00
N GLN A 330 -6.81 -1.09 -32.59
CA GLN A 330 -7.99 -1.17 -33.43
C GLN A 330 -7.67 -0.48 -34.76
N ALA A 331 -8.48 -0.71 -35.79
CA ALA A 331 -8.27 -0.08 -37.10
C ALA A 331 -8.09 1.44 -36.99
N ASP A 332 -8.88 2.09 -36.12
CA ASP A 332 -8.91 3.55 -35.96
C ASP A 332 -8.32 4.05 -34.63
N GLY A 333 -7.49 3.25 -33.95
CA GLY A 333 -6.80 3.71 -32.75
C GLY A 333 -6.41 2.61 -31.77
N LEU A 334 -6.61 2.89 -30.49
CA LEU A 334 -6.24 2.02 -29.39
C LEU A 334 -7.43 1.94 -28.42
N VAL A 335 -7.63 0.81 -27.77
CA VAL A 335 -8.51 0.70 -26.61
C VAL A 335 -7.67 0.30 -25.39
N VAL A 336 -7.95 0.95 -24.26
CA VAL A 336 -7.41 0.54 -22.94
C VAL A 336 -8.55 -0.08 -22.17
N VAL A 337 -8.38 -1.33 -21.78
CA VAL A 337 -9.37 -2.11 -21.03
C VAL A 337 -8.78 -2.47 -19.68
N THR A 338 -9.55 -2.28 -18.62
CA THR A 338 -9.24 -2.88 -17.31
C THR A 338 -10.44 -3.70 -16.86
N GLY A 339 -10.23 -4.69 -16.00
CA GLY A 339 -11.36 -5.41 -15.42
C GLY A 339 -11.04 -6.11 -14.12
N GLN A 340 -12.10 -6.52 -13.45
CA GLN A 340 -12.09 -7.31 -12.22
C GLN A 340 -13.31 -8.22 -12.20
N GLY A 341 -13.11 -9.54 -12.17
CA GLY A 341 -14.21 -10.51 -12.26
C GLY A 341 -15.07 -10.25 -13.50
N SER A 342 -16.36 -9.99 -13.31
CA SER A 342 -17.32 -9.66 -14.39
C SER A 342 -17.33 -8.18 -14.80
N SER A 343 -16.67 -7.29 -14.04
CA SER A 343 -16.65 -5.85 -14.33
C SER A 343 -15.57 -5.51 -15.34
N VAL A 344 -15.94 -4.82 -16.43
CA VAL A 344 -15.02 -4.43 -17.52
C VAL A 344 -15.17 -2.95 -17.85
N TYR A 345 -14.03 -2.27 -17.93
CA TYR A 345 -13.91 -0.83 -18.16
C TYR A 345 -13.10 -0.61 -19.44
N ALA A 346 -13.77 -0.38 -20.56
CA ALA A 346 -13.13 -0.15 -21.86
C ALA A 346 -13.24 1.32 -22.26
N VAL A 347 -12.09 1.94 -22.56
CA VAL A 347 -12.03 3.34 -23.00
C VAL A 347 -11.26 3.42 -24.32
N PRO A 348 -11.88 3.87 -25.42
CA PRO A 348 -11.18 4.12 -26.67
C PRO A 348 -10.25 5.33 -26.50
N VAL A 349 -9.05 5.21 -27.07
CA VAL A 349 -7.99 6.22 -27.02
C VAL A 349 -7.81 6.76 -28.43
N ARG A 350 -8.10 8.05 -28.57
CA ARG A 350 -7.90 8.76 -29.84
C ARG A 350 -6.42 8.74 -30.24
N PRO A 351 -6.07 8.69 -31.54
CA PRO A 351 -4.69 8.69 -31.99
C PRO A 351 -3.81 9.78 -31.35
N ALA A 352 -4.32 11.01 -31.22
CA ALA A 352 -3.61 12.12 -30.59
C ALA A 352 -3.30 11.88 -29.09
N ALA A 353 -4.12 11.08 -28.38
CA ALA A 353 -3.92 10.74 -26.97
C ALA A 353 -2.89 9.61 -26.77
N VAL A 354 -2.62 8.79 -27.80
CA VAL A 354 -1.63 7.72 -27.74
C VAL A 354 -0.23 8.29 -27.50
N TYR A 355 0.10 9.45 -28.06
CA TYR A 355 1.35 10.16 -27.81
C TYR A 355 1.57 10.47 -26.32
N TYR A 356 0.56 11.04 -25.66
CA TYR A 356 0.64 11.35 -24.23
C TYR A 356 0.70 10.10 -23.37
N LEU A 357 0.00 9.04 -23.77
CA LEU A 357 0.02 7.75 -23.10
C LEU A 357 1.43 7.13 -23.18
N LEU A 358 2.05 7.12 -24.37
CA LEU A 358 3.42 6.67 -24.58
C LEU A 358 4.41 7.47 -23.72
N GLY A 359 4.30 8.80 -23.73
CA GLY A 359 5.15 9.67 -22.91
C GLY A 359 5.01 9.40 -21.41
N LEU A 360 3.80 9.08 -20.94
CA LEU A 360 3.54 8.78 -19.53
C LEU A 360 4.23 7.46 -19.11
N PHE A 361 4.11 6.40 -19.91
CA PHE A 361 4.77 5.12 -19.65
C PHE A 361 6.31 5.21 -19.75
N ALA A 362 6.82 5.87 -20.80
CA ALA A 362 8.26 6.04 -20.96
C ALA A 362 8.89 6.86 -19.82
N ARG A 363 8.19 7.88 -19.31
CA ARG A 363 8.64 8.66 -18.15
C ARG A 363 8.63 7.86 -16.85
N ALA A 364 7.65 6.99 -16.64
CA ALA A 364 7.61 6.12 -15.46
C ALA A 364 8.85 5.21 -15.43
N MET A 365 9.16 4.55 -16.56
CA MET A 365 10.35 3.72 -16.73
C MET A 365 11.65 4.51 -16.57
N ALA A 366 11.78 5.66 -17.23
CA ALA A 366 13.00 6.48 -17.15
C ALA A 366 13.33 6.92 -15.73
N ARG A 367 12.32 7.25 -14.90
CA ARG A 367 12.54 7.57 -13.48
C ARG A 367 13.09 6.41 -12.65
N GLY A 368 12.88 5.17 -13.09
CA GLY A 368 13.41 3.97 -12.44
C GLY A 368 14.80 3.57 -12.91
N MET A 369 15.35 4.22 -13.94
CA MET A 369 16.62 3.85 -14.58
C MET A 369 17.61 5.02 -14.49
N PRO A 370 18.56 5.01 -13.53
CA PRO A 370 19.55 6.07 -13.40
C PRO A 370 20.32 6.31 -14.70
N GLY A 371 20.33 7.56 -15.16
CA GLY A 371 21.04 7.97 -16.38
C GLY A 371 20.31 7.70 -17.70
N ALA A 372 19.16 7.04 -17.68
CA ALA A 372 18.36 6.82 -18.89
C ALA A 372 17.31 7.93 -19.08
N GLY A 373 17.26 8.49 -20.29
CA GLY A 373 16.18 9.35 -20.73
C GLY A 373 15.05 8.55 -21.40
N LEU A 374 14.06 9.28 -21.91
CA LEU A 374 12.93 8.68 -22.63
C LEU A 374 13.40 7.99 -23.92
N ALA A 375 14.41 8.54 -24.59
CA ALA A 375 14.91 8.00 -25.86
C ALA A 375 15.52 6.61 -25.65
N GLU A 376 16.30 6.43 -24.58
CA GLU A 376 16.90 5.15 -24.20
C GLU A 376 15.84 4.11 -23.87
N VAL A 377 14.80 4.48 -23.10
CA VAL A 377 13.66 3.59 -22.80
C VAL A 377 13.00 3.10 -24.09
N LEU A 378 12.67 4.01 -25.01
CA LEU A 378 11.99 3.66 -26.25
C LEU A 378 12.88 2.81 -27.17
N ALA A 379 14.19 3.09 -27.20
CA ALA A 379 15.16 2.31 -27.97
C ALA A 379 15.29 0.88 -27.42
N LEU A 380 15.36 0.71 -26.09
CA LEU A 380 15.42 -0.60 -25.44
C LEU A 380 14.17 -1.43 -25.72
N VAL A 381 12.98 -0.84 -25.59
CA VAL A 381 11.73 -1.55 -25.92
C VAL A 381 11.70 -1.94 -27.39
N LYS A 382 12.11 -1.07 -28.30
CA LYS A 382 12.17 -1.39 -29.73
C LYS A 382 13.16 -2.51 -30.05
N ALA A 383 14.30 -2.57 -29.35
CA ALA A 383 15.31 -3.61 -29.53
C ALA A 383 14.90 -4.96 -28.93
N SER A 384 13.89 -4.99 -28.05
CA SER A 384 13.39 -6.20 -27.40
C SER A 384 12.15 -6.80 -28.05
N GLN A 385 11.69 -6.24 -29.18
CA GLN A 385 10.62 -6.82 -30.02
C GLN A 385 11.26 -7.45 -31.26
#